data_AF-A0A150WBZ0-F1
#
_entry.id   AF-A0A150WBZ0-F1
#
_cell.length_a   1.000
_cell.length_b   1.000
_cell.length_c   1.000
_cell.angle_alpha   90.00
_cell.angle_beta   90.00
_cell.angle_gamma   90.00
#
_symmetry.space_group_name_H-M   'P 1'
#
loop_
_entity.id
_entity.type
_entity.pdbx_description
1 polymer ?
#
loop_
_entity_poly.entity_id
_entity_poly.type
_entity_poly.pdbx_seq_one_letter_code
_entity_poly.pdbx_strand_id
1 'polypeptide(L)'
;MRIALSVFFILSVLLTIESVAATSQKTQQLIDQYHSEKALWAVILNAPRPRPLPDEPSQPAPPTKPNPPPNRPPNCPPPGGFPSDCIEAVCNQMSRFECDDRQDMLEVARACHNVNGDCIRTVCGKVSRFACDEKLELFEVTSMCRGLYDSSCIEYVCSRVSRFDCDELSEIREIAQQCR
;
A
#
# COMPACT_ATOMS: atom_id res chain seq x y z
N MET A 1 -38.58 51.13 -40.38
CA MET A 1 -38.62 49.73 -39.89
C MET A 1 -37.66 48.77 -40.59
N ARG A 2 -37.51 48.79 -41.93
CA ARG A 2 -36.64 47.83 -42.65
C ARG A 2 -35.14 47.91 -42.31
N ILE A 3 -34.61 49.11 -42.03
CA ILE A 3 -33.20 49.33 -41.69
C ILE A 3 -32.85 48.77 -40.30
N ALA A 4 -33.77 48.88 -39.33
CA ALA A 4 -33.55 48.36 -37.99
C ALA A 4 -33.48 46.82 -37.95
N LEU A 5 -34.27 46.14 -38.80
CA LEU A 5 -34.26 44.69 -38.93
C LEU A 5 -32.95 44.16 -39.57
N SER A 6 -32.37 44.87 -40.55
CA SER A 6 -31.12 44.42 -41.16
C SER A 6 -29.92 44.58 -40.22
N VAL A 7 -29.88 45.67 -39.45
CA VAL A 7 -28.82 45.90 -38.45
C VAL A 7 -28.88 44.84 -37.35
N PHE A 8 -30.08 44.48 -36.89
CA PHE A 8 -30.25 43.45 -35.87
C PHE A 8 -29.84 42.05 -36.37
N PHE A 9 -30.17 41.73 -37.64
CA PHE A 9 -29.75 40.46 -38.25
C PHE A 9 -28.23 40.37 -38.40
N ILE A 10 -27.57 41.45 -38.83
CA ILE A 10 -26.10 41.50 -38.96
C ILE A 10 -25.42 41.36 -37.60
N LEU A 11 -25.91 42.05 -36.56
CA LEU A 11 -25.40 41.92 -35.19
C LEU A 11 -25.59 40.50 -34.63
N SER A 12 -26.73 39.88 -34.90
CA SER A 12 -27.02 38.51 -34.47
C SER A 12 -26.08 37.49 -35.13
N VAL A 13 -25.80 37.66 -36.43
CA VAL A 13 -24.86 36.80 -37.17
C VAL A 13 -23.43 36.99 -36.67
N LEU A 14 -22.99 38.23 -36.42
CA LEU A 14 -21.64 38.53 -35.89
C LEU A 14 -21.41 37.90 -34.51
N LEU A 15 -22.40 37.97 -33.61
CA LEU A 15 -22.34 37.33 -32.28
C LEU A 15 -22.22 35.81 -32.35
N THR A 16 -22.84 35.16 -33.34
CA THR A 16 -22.71 33.70 -33.51
C THR A 16 -21.32 33.28 -34.03
N ILE A 17 -20.65 34.11 -34.84
CA ILE A 17 -19.35 33.77 -35.41
C ILE A 17 -18.24 33.76 -34.34
N GLU A 18 -18.29 34.67 -33.36
CA GLU A 18 -17.31 34.71 -32.27
C GLU A 18 -17.37 33.47 -31.37
N SER A 19 -18.58 32.93 -31.15
CA SER A 19 -18.77 31.72 -30.34
C SER A 19 -18.13 30.47 -30.94
N VAL A 20 -18.09 30.36 -32.27
CA VAL A 20 -17.48 29.22 -32.99
C VAL A 20 -15.95 29.30 -32.95
N ALA A 21 -15.37 30.50 -33.08
CA ALA A 21 -13.92 30.69 -33.02
C ALA A 21 -13.33 30.33 -31.64
N ALA A 22 -14.04 30.64 -30.55
CA ALA A 22 -13.61 30.30 -29.19
C ALA A 22 -13.57 28.79 -28.93
N THR A 23 -14.50 28.02 -29.52
CA THR A 23 -14.49 26.55 -29.41
C THR A 23 -13.35 25.90 -30.20
N SER A 24 -12.93 26.51 -31.32
CA SER A 24 -11.81 26.03 -32.12
C SER A 24 -10.48 26.11 -31.38
N GLN A 25 -10.23 27.18 -30.62
CA GLN A 25 -8.98 27.37 -29.88
C GLN A 25 -8.78 26.34 -28.77
N LYS A 26 -9.83 26.05 -28.00
CA LYS A 26 -9.76 25.02 -26.94
C LYS A 26 -9.51 23.64 -27.51
N THR A 27 -10.11 23.32 -28.65
CA THR A 27 -9.90 22.04 -29.33
C THR A 27 -8.46 21.91 -29.81
N GLN A 28 -7.89 22.99 -30.35
CA GLN A 28 -6.49 23.02 -30.77
C GLN A 28 -5.53 22.83 -29.58
N GLN A 29 -5.79 23.48 -28.45
CA GLN A 29 -4.97 23.32 -27.23
C GLN A 29 -4.95 21.88 -26.70
N LEU A 30 -6.09 21.20 -26.72
CA LEU A 30 -6.19 19.79 -26.31
C LEU A 30 -5.42 18.86 -27.25
N ILE A 31 -5.50 19.12 -28.56
CA ILE A 31 -4.74 18.38 -29.58
C ILE A 31 -3.24 18.57 -29.36
N ASP A 32 -2.79 19.81 -29.14
CA ASP A 32 -1.38 20.12 -28.92
C ASP A 32 -0.85 19.47 -27.63
N GLN A 33 -1.66 19.47 -26.55
CA GLN A 33 -1.33 18.79 -25.30
C GLN A 33 -1.17 17.28 -25.51
N TYR A 34 -2.11 16.63 -26.19
CA TYR A 34 -2.03 15.20 -26.50
C TYR A 34 -0.78 14.85 -27.33
N HIS A 35 -0.44 15.66 -28.32
CA HIS A 35 0.76 15.43 -29.12
C HIS A 35 2.05 15.61 -28.33
N SER A 36 2.09 16.57 -27.38
CA SER A 36 3.24 16.77 -26.49
C SER A 36 3.49 15.58 -25.57
N GLU A 37 2.43 15.00 -25.00
CA GLU A 37 2.52 13.81 -24.13
C GLU A 37 2.96 12.59 -24.93
N LYS A 38 2.43 12.42 -26.15
CA LYS A 38 2.83 11.32 -27.04
C LYS A 38 4.32 11.37 -27.42
N ALA A 39 4.87 12.57 -27.60
CA ALA A 39 6.29 12.76 -27.91
C ALA A 39 7.19 12.32 -26.74
N LEU A 40 6.79 12.60 -25.49
CA LEU A 40 7.50 12.15 -24.29
C LEU A 40 7.56 10.62 -24.19
N TRP A 41 6.43 9.95 -24.44
CA TRP A 41 6.37 8.49 -24.42
C TRP A 41 7.26 7.85 -25.49
N ALA A 42 7.35 8.44 -26.68
CA ALA A 42 8.24 7.95 -27.72
C ALA A 42 9.72 8.02 -27.33
N VAL A 43 10.12 9.02 -26.53
CA VAL A 43 11.50 9.14 -25.99
C VAL A 43 11.76 8.08 -24.92
N ILE A 44 10.79 7.83 -24.03
CA ILE A 44 10.93 6.83 -22.96
C ILE A 44 11.02 5.42 -23.55
N LEU A 45 10.18 5.10 -24.54
CA LEU A 45 10.14 3.77 -25.15
C LEU A 45 11.33 3.48 -26.06
N ASN A 46 11.92 4.52 -26.68
CA ASN A 46 13.13 4.39 -27.50
C ASN A 46 14.42 4.70 -26.74
N ALA A 47 14.34 4.89 -25.42
CA ALA A 47 15.53 5.08 -24.61
C ALA A 47 16.42 3.83 -24.75
N PRO A 48 17.73 3.99 -25.03
CA PRO A 48 18.64 2.85 -25.07
C PRO A 48 18.59 2.12 -23.73
N ARG A 49 18.66 0.78 -23.78
CA ARG A 49 18.59 -0.06 -22.57
C ARG A 49 19.55 0.50 -21.50
N PRO A 50 19.14 0.53 -20.22
CA PRO A 50 20.01 0.91 -19.13
C PRO A 50 21.35 0.18 -19.29
N ARG A 51 22.45 0.92 -19.19
CA ARG A 51 23.78 0.29 -19.17
C ARG A 51 23.77 -0.75 -18.05
N PRO A 52 24.41 -1.92 -18.25
CA PRO A 52 24.62 -2.86 -17.16
C PRO A 52 25.16 -2.09 -15.96
N LEU A 53 24.57 -2.29 -14.78
CA LEU A 53 25.10 -1.70 -13.58
C LEU A 53 26.59 -2.09 -13.49
N PRO A 54 27.49 -1.17 -13.14
CA PRO A 54 28.86 -1.52 -12.83
C PRO A 54 28.86 -2.62 -11.77
N ASP A 55 29.74 -3.61 -11.91
CA ASP A 55 29.88 -4.68 -10.92
C ASP A 55 30.04 -4.04 -9.54
N GLU A 56 29.14 -4.40 -8.62
CA GLU A 56 29.13 -3.88 -7.27
C GLU A 56 30.51 -4.18 -6.65
N PRO A 57 31.25 -3.16 -6.15
CA PRO A 57 32.51 -3.41 -5.46
C PRO A 57 32.22 -4.39 -4.33
N SER A 58 33.00 -5.47 -4.29
CA SER A 58 32.81 -6.56 -3.34
C SER A 58 32.64 -5.97 -1.95
N GLN A 59 31.42 -6.08 -1.40
CA GLN A 59 31.15 -5.58 -0.06
C GLN A 59 32.20 -6.19 0.89
N PRO A 60 32.87 -5.37 1.73
CA PRO A 60 33.71 -5.90 2.79
C PRO A 60 32.88 -6.91 3.59
N ALA A 61 33.48 -8.07 3.87
CA ALA A 61 32.81 -9.10 4.64
C ALA A 61 32.15 -8.47 5.88
N PRO A 62 30.87 -8.76 6.14
CA PRO A 62 30.18 -8.20 7.30
C PRO A 62 31.00 -8.53 8.56
N PRO A 63 31.07 -7.60 9.53
CA PRO A 63 31.79 -7.84 10.77
C PRO A 63 31.33 -9.18 11.35
N THR A 64 32.29 -10.05 11.61
CA THR A 64 32.06 -11.41 12.10
C THR A 64 31.19 -11.30 13.35
N LYS A 65 29.91 -11.64 13.21
CA LYS A 65 28.99 -11.68 14.36
C LYS A 65 29.63 -12.58 15.41
N PRO A 66 29.52 -12.24 16.71
CA PRO A 66 30.00 -13.11 17.78
C PRO A 66 29.52 -14.54 17.52
N ASN A 67 30.44 -15.50 17.59
CA ASN A 67 30.12 -16.89 17.36
C ASN A 67 28.87 -17.26 18.17
N PRO A 68 27.81 -17.81 17.55
CA PRO A 68 26.69 -18.33 18.30
C PRO A 68 27.19 -19.41 19.28
N PRO A 69 26.49 -19.64 20.39
CA PRO A 69 26.86 -20.67 21.36
C PRO A 69 27.13 -22.00 20.63
N PRO A 70 28.17 -22.77 21.03
CA PRO A 70 28.74 -23.87 20.25
C PRO A 70 27.78 -25.00 19.82
N ASN A 71 26.52 -24.98 20.26
CA ASN A 71 25.53 -26.02 20.01
C ASN A 71 24.31 -25.56 19.18
N ARG A 72 24.35 -24.38 18.53
CA ARG A 72 23.22 -23.92 17.72
C ARG A 72 23.45 -24.14 16.22
N PRO A 73 22.65 -24.97 15.54
CA PRO A 73 22.66 -25.04 14.09
C PRO A 73 22.46 -23.65 13.48
N PRO A 74 23.15 -23.31 12.37
CA PRO A 74 23.15 -21.96 11.81
C PRO A 74 21.79 -21.41 11.35
N ASN A 75 20.73 -22.24 11.38
CA ASN A 75 19.37 -21.88 10.95
C ASN A 75 18.30 -21.98 12.06
N CYS A 76 18.68 -22.11 13.33
CA CYS A 76 17.67 -22.17 14.40
C CYS A 76 17.16 -20.76 14.75
N PRO A 77 15.82 -20.51 14.71
CA PRO A 77 15.22 -19.24 15.11
C PRO A 77 15.57 -18.90 16.56
N PRO A 78 15.71 -17.62 16.96
CA PRO A 78 16.12 -17.14 18.29
C PRO A 78 15.40 -17.84 19.46
N PRO A 79 15.99 -17.83 20.67
CA PRO A 79 15.42 -18.50 21.84
C PRO A 79 14.11 -17.80 22.22
N GLY A 80 13.00 -18.27 21.64
CA GLY A 80 11.66 -17.73 21.80
C GLY A 80 10.57 -18.64 21.22
N GLY A 81 10.92 -19.87 20.81
CA GLY A 81 9.99 -20.77 20.13
C GLY A 81 9.73 -20.38 18.67
N PHE A 82 9.19 -21.32 17.90
CA PHE A 82 8.60 -21.00 16.60
C PHE A 82 7.30 -20.21 16.85
N PRO A 83 7.03 -19.08 16.18
CA PRO A 83 5.86 -18.25 16.45
C PRO A 83 4.59 -18.89 15.84
N SER A 84 4.25 -20.10 16.29
CA SER A 84 3.13 -20.90 15.80
C SER A 84 1.83 -20.11 15.82
N ASP A 85 1.59 -19.39 16.91
CA ASP A 85 0.30 -18.75 17.16
C ASP A 85 0.07 -17.56 16.23
N CYS A 86 1.13 -16.82 15.90
CA CYS A 86 1.08 -15.75 14.91
C CYS A 86 0.93 -16.31 13.50
N ILE A 87 1.70 -17.34 13.15
CA ILE A 87 1.63 -17.95 11.82
C ILE A 87 0.22 -18.53 11.59
N GLU A 88 -0.32 -19.23 12.56
CA GLU A 88 -1.70 -19.75 12.51
C GLU A 88 -2.72 -18.62 12.41
N ALA A 89 -2.57 -17.55 13.19
CA ALA A 89 -3.46 -16.39 13.10
C ALA A 89 -3.46 -15.75 11.71
N VAL A 90 -2.29 -15.55 11.10
CA VAL A 90 -2.15 -14.99 9.75
C VAL A 90 -2.75 -15.95 8.71
N CYS A 91 -2.33 -17.22 8.72
CA CYS A 91 -2.77 -18.19 7.72
C CYS A 91 -4.27 -18.54 7.79
N ASN A 92 -4.92 -18.32 8.94
CA ASN A 92 -6.37 -18.47 9.07
C ASN A 92 -7.16 -17.32 8.44
N GLN A 93 -6.54 -16.15 8.20
CA GLN A 93 -7.20 -15.02 7.55
C GLN A 93 -7.04 -15.05 6.02
N MET A 94 -5.99 -15.72 5.54
CA MET A 94 -5.62 -15.77 4.13
C MET A 94 -6.30 -16.93 3.40
N SER A 95 -6.26 -16.87 2.06
CA SER A 95 -6.61 -18.05 1.28
C SER A 95 -5.62 -19.18 1.54
N ARG A 96 -6.08 -20.42 1.43
CA ARG A 96 -5.23 -21.61 1.59
C ARG A 96 -3.99 -21.62 0.68
N PHE A 97 -4.00 -20.87 -0.41
CA PHE A 97 -2.93 -20.83 -1.41
C PHE A 97 -1.79 -19.87 -1.07
N GLU A 98 -1.94 -19.06 -0.02
CA GLU A 98 -0.90 -18.10 0.38
C GLU A 98 -0.16 -18.56 1.65
N CYS A 99 -0.47 -19.76 2.13
CA CYS A 99 0.14 -20.44 3.26
C CYS A 99 0.30 -21.96 2.99
N ASP A 100 0.50 -22.37 1.74
CA ASP A 100 0.69 -23.78 1.36
C ASP A 100 2.12 -24.12 0.88
N ASP A 101 2.92 -23.12 0.54
CA ASP A 101 4.29 -23.33 0.07
C ASP A 101 5.37 -22.90 1.08
N ARG A 102 6.59 -23.40 0.87
CA ARG A 102 7.72 -23.16 1.76
C ARG A 102 8.12 -21.68 1.78
N GLN A 103 8.07 -20.99 0.66
CA GLN A 103 8.50 -19.61 0.54
C GLN A 103 7.54 -18.70 1.31
N ASP A 104 6.24 -18.91 1.15
CA ASP A 104 5.20 -18.19 1.87
C ASP A 104 5.31 -18.37 3.37
N MET A 105 5.44 -19.63 3.82
CA MET A 105 5.62 -19.92 5.25
C MET A 105 6.87 -19.26 5.83
N LEU A 106 7.96 -19.15 5.06
CA LEU A 106 9.18 -18.44 5.49
C LEU A 106 8.99 -16.92 5.55
N GLU A 107 8.14 -16.34 4.71
CA GLU A 107 7.81 -14.92 4.75
C GLU A 107 6.92 -14.60 5.95
N VAL A 108 5.85 -15.38 6.16
CA VAL A 108 4.97 -15.26 7.33
C VAL A 108 5.77 -15.45 8.62
N ALA A 109 6.61 -16.49 8.70
CA ALA A 109 7.43 -16.74 9.89
C ALA A 109 8.40 -15.58 10.20
N ARG A 110 8.94 -14.91 9.18
CA ARG A 110 9.77 -13.71 9.34
C ARG A 110 8.96 -12.52 9.84
N ALA A 111 7.77 -12.31 9.29
CA ALA A 111 6.86 -11.26 9.73
C ALA A 111 6.46 -11.45 11.21
N CYS A 112 6.12 -12.68 11.58
CA CYS A 112 5.66 -13.11 12.89
C CYS A 112 6.71 -13.10 14.01
N HIS A 113 7.95 -12.69 13.73
CA HIS A 113 8.99 -12.62 14.74
C HIS A 113 8.64 -11.62 15.86
N ASN A 114 8.53 -12.12 17.10
CA ASN A 114 8.10 -11.40 18.30
C ASN A 114 6.70 -10.75 18.18
N VAL A 115 5.77 -11.48 17.56
CA VAL A 115 4.38 -11.04 17.42
C VAL A 115 3.46 -12.07 18.07
N ASN A 116 2.51 -11.61 18.87
CA ASN A 116 1.48 -12.44 19.48
C ASN A 116 0.33 -12.64 18.47
N GLY A 117 -0.08 -13.89 18.24
CA GLY A 117 -1.21 -14.23 17.37
C GLY A 117 -2.56 -13.69 17.88
N ASP A 118 -2.71 -13.48 19.19
CA ASP A 118 -3.94 -12.90 19.78
C ASP A 118 -4.16 -11.46 19.34
N CYS A 119 -3.08 -10.68 19.18
CA CYS A 119 -3.18 -9.33 18.62
C CYS A 119 -3.74 -9.36 17.20
N ILE A 120 -3.23 -10.26 16.35
CA ILE A 120 -3.70 -10.39 14.96
C ILE A 120 -5.19 -10.76 14.93
N ARG A 121 -5.59 -11.77 15.71
CA ARG A 121 -7.01 -12.19 15.84
C ARG A 121 -7.91 -11.05 16.33
N THR A 122 -7.42 -10.28 17.31
CA THR A 122 -8.18 -9.15 17.87
C THR A 122 -8.37 -8.05 16.85
N VAL A 123 -7.28 -7.60 16.19
CA VAL A 123 -7.32 -6.55 15.17
C VAL A 123 -8.24 -6.97 14.02
N CYS A 124 -8.04 -8.16 13.46
CA CYS A 124 -8.87 -8.66 12.35
C CYS A 124 -10.32 -8.98 12.74
N GLY A 125 -10.60 -9.16 14.04
CA GLY A 125 -11.96 -9.28 14.55
C GLY A 125 -12.69 -7.95 14.73
N LYS A 126 -11.97 -6.81 14.71
CA LYS A 126 -12.54 -5.45 14.80
C LYS A 126 -12.81 -4.83 13.44
N VAL A 127 -11.90 -5.03 12.50
CA VAL A 127 -12.03 -4.47 11.14
C VAL A 127 -12.93 -5.32 10.25
N SER A 128 -13.31 -4.77 9.09
CA SER A 128 -13.94 -5.54 8.03
C SER A 128 -13.06 -6.72 7.62
N ARG A 129 -13.68 -7.86 7.28
CA ARG A 129 -12.97 -9.03 6.75
C ARG A 129 -12.09 -8.73 5.52
N PHE A 130 -12.44 -7.68 4.78
CA PHE A 130 -11.72 -7.23 3.58
C PHE A 130 -10.50 -6.35 3.89
N ALA A 131 -10.21 -6.10 5.16
CA ALA A 131 -9.02 -5.37 5.60
C ALA A 131 -8.00 -6.30 6.26
N CYS A 132 -8.25 -7.62 6.20
CA CYS A 132 -7.40 -8.66 6.75
C CYS A 132 -7.40 -9.90 5.84
N ASP A 133 -7.75 -9.80 4.56
CA ASP A 133 -7.78 -10.95 3.65
C ASP A 133 -6.64 -10.95 2.63
N GLU A 134 -5.87 -9.86 2.52
CA GLU A 134 -4.67 -9.80 1.68
C GLU A 134 -3.37 -9.93 2.49
N LYS A 135 -2.36 -10.58 1.88
CA LYS A 135 -1.01 -10.75 2.46
C LYS A 135 -0.38 -9.44 2.95
N LEU A 136 -0.52 -8.37 2.17
CA LEU A 136 0.07 -7.06 2.50
C LEU A 136 -0.58 -6.44 3.74
N GLU A 137 -1.90 -6.55 3.87
CA GLU A 137 -2.66 -6.04 5.01
C GLU A 137 -2.32 -6.79 6.29
N LEU A 138 -2.22 -8.13 6.21
CA LEU A 138 -1.84 -8.94 7.36
C LEU A 138 -0.39 -8.69 7.80
N PHE A 139 0.52 -8.39 6.88
CA PHE A 139 1.88 -7.99 7.23
C PHE A 139 1.91 -6.63 7.92
N GLU A 140 1.02 -5.72 7.53
CA GLU A 140 0.82 -4.46 8.23
C GLU A 140 0.26 -4.66 9.65
N VAL A 141 -0.76 -5.50 9.82
CA VAL A 141 -1.30 -5.89 11.13
C VAL A 141 -0.22 -6.55 11.99
N THR A 142 0.57 -7.45 11.42
CA THR A 142 1.68 -8.12 12.09
C THR A 142 2.73 -7.11 12.57
N SER A 143 3.06 -6.10 11.76
CA SER A 143 3.97 -5.00 12.12
C SER A 143 3.41 -4.15 13.27
N MET A 144 2.11 -3.86 13.25
CA MET A 144 1.41 -3.15 14.32
C MET A 144 1.42 -3.93 15.63
N CYS A 145 1.24 -5.25 15.58
CA CYS A 145 1.24 -6.15 16.72
C CYS A 145 2.63 -6.41 17.35
N ARG A 146 3.71 -5.95 16.72
CA ARG A 146 5.05 -6.14 17.25
C ARG A 146 5.26 -5.32 18.53
N GLY A 147 5.70 -5.99 19.59
CA GLY A 147 5.93 -5.38 20.91
C GLY A 147 4.68 -5.23 21.76
N LEU A 148 3.50 -5.62 21.25
CA LEU A 148 2.29 -5.74 22.07
C LEU A 148 2.30 -7.08 22.79
N TYR A 149 2.30 -7.03 24.12
CA TYR A 149 2.27 -8.23 24.96
C TYR A 149 0.86 -8.86 25.02
N ASP A 150 -0.17 -8.02 25.06
CA ASP A 150 -1.56 -8.42 25.21
C ASP A 150 -2.48 -7.53 24.36
N SER A 151 -3.48 -8.12 23.73
CA SER A 151 -4.51 -7.43 22.95
C SER A 151 -5.63 -6.84 23.81
N SER A 152 -5.69 -7.15 25.11
CA SER A 152 -6.69 -6.62 26.04
C SER A 152 -6.72 -5.09 26.11
N CYS A 153 -5.59 -4.41 25.89
CA CYS A 153 -5.54 -2.94 25.82
C CYS A 153 -6.35 -2.42 24.62
N ILE A 154 -6.20 -3.05 23.45
CA ILE A 154 -6.97 -2.69 22.24
C ILE A 154 -8.45 -2.98 22.50
N GLU A 155 -8.79 -4.14 23.04
CA GLU A 155 -10.18 -4.47 23.38
C GLU A 155 -10.80 -3.47 24.35
N TYR A 156 -10.05 -3.06 25.39
CA TYR A 156 -10.49 -2.09 26.37
C TYR A 156 -10.77 -0.74 25.73
N VAL A 157 -9.84 -0.19 24.94
CA VAL A 157 -10.04 1.09 24.25
C VAL A 157 -11.21 1.02 23.29
N CYS A 158 -11.28 -0.03 22.46
CA CYS A 158 -12.36 -0.24 21.50
C CYS A 158 -13.73 -0.48 22.16
N SER A 159 -13.77 -0.89 23.44
CA SER A 159 -15.02 -0.99 24.20
C SER A 159 -15.55 0.36 24.72
N ARG A 160 -14.70 1.40 24.70
CA ARG A 160 -15.02 2.74 25.23
C ARG A 160 -15.32 3.76 24.15
N VAL A 161 -14.86 3.53 22.93
CA VAL A 161 -15.13 4.39 21.77
C VAL A 161 -16.32 3.87 20.96
N SER A 162 -16.78 4.64 19.98
CA SER A 162 -17.78 4.14 19.03
C SER A 162 -17.21 2.96 18.26
N ARG A 163 -18.08 2.04 17.82
CA ARG A 163 -17.64 0.96 16.91
C ARG A 163 -17.01 1.49 15.62
N PHE A 164 -17.39 2.70 15.22
CA PHE A 164 -16.91 3.39 14.02
C PHE A 164 -15.57 4.11 14.24
N ASP A 165 -15.06 4.14 15.47
CA ASP A 165 -13.74 4.69 15.80
C ASP A 165 -12.73 3.54 16.09
N CYS A 166 -13.13 2.29 15.79
CA CYS A 166 -12.30 1.09 15.90
C CYS A 166 -12.76 0.03 14.88
N ASP A 167 -13.01 0.44 13.64
CA ASP A 167 -13.29 -0.47 12.52
C ASP A 167 -12.36 -0.24 11.31
N GLU A 168 -11.47 0.76 11.36
CA GLU A 168 -10.41 0.97 10.37
C GLU A 168 -9.02 0.59 10.90
N LEU A 169 -8.16 0.06 10.02
CA LEU A 169 -6.76 -0.26 10.38
C LEU A 169 -5.96 0.98 10.82
N SER A 170 -6.26 2.15 10.27
CA SER A 170 -5.70 3.45 10.68
C SER A 170 -5.89 3.72 12.17
N GLU A 171 -7.14 3.62 12.62
CA GLU A 171 -7.55 3.92 14.00
C GLU A 171 -6.95 2.90 14.96
N ILE A 172 -7.02 1.61 14.61
CA ILE A 172 -6.45 0.54 15.44
C ILE A 172 -4.93 0.68 15.54
N ARG A 173 -4.25 1.16 14.49
CA ARG A 173 -2.80 1.44 14.54
C ARG A 173 -2.46 2.51 15.56
N GLU A 174 -3.26 3.57 15.65
CA GLU A 174 -3.07 4.61 16.65
C GLU A 174 -3.29 4.07 18.08
N ILE A 175 -4.32 3.25 18.29
CA ILE A 175 -4.60 2.59 19.57
C ILE A 175 -3.46 1.64 19.94
N ALA A 176 -3.05 0.77 19.00
CA ALA A 176 -1.97 -0.19 19.19
C ALA A 176 -0.64 0.48 19.55
N GLN A 177 -0.35 1.66 19.00
CA GLN A 177 0.84 2.43 19.38
C GLN A 177 0.79 2.91 20.84
N GLN A 178 -0.40 3.23 21.37
CA GLN A 178 -0.58 3.64 22.76
C GLN A 178 -0.54 2.45 23.74
N CYS A 179 -0.77 1.23 23.25
CA CYS A 179 -0.81 0.01 24.05
C CYS A 179 0.55 -0.72 24.22
N ARG A 180 1.64 -0.16 23.68
CA ARG A 180 2.99 -0.75 23.70
C ARG A 180 3.77 -0.47 24.98
#